data_AF-A0A2V6LBJ2-F1
#
_entry.id   AF-A0A2V6LBJ2-F1
#
_cell.length_a   1.000
_cell.length_b   1.000
_cell.length_c   1.000
_cell.angle_alpha   90.00
_cell.angle_beta   90.00
_cell.angle_gamma   90.00
#
_symmetry.space_group_name_H-M   'P 1'
#
loop_
_entity.id
_entity.type
_entity.pdbx_description
1 polymer ?
#
loop_
_entity_poly.entity_id
_entity_poly.type
_entity_poly.pdbx_seq_one_letter_code
_entity_poly.pdbx_strand_id
1 'polypeptide(L)' 'MDRSWHAGGDTSYALGINDSGEVVGYSYLADNVTSHAFTWTASGGMVDLGTLPSGQNTGHI' A
#
# COMPACT_ATOMS: atom_id res chain seq x y z
N MET A 1 -17.58 -14.30 6.52
CA MET A 1 -17.54 -14.55 5.06
C MET A 1 -16.47 -13.60 4.52
N ASP A 2 -15.55 -14.18 3.75
CA ASP A 2 -14.42 -13.61 3.00
C ASP A 2 -13.98 -12.15 3.23
N ARG A 3 -12.77 -11.97 3.80
CA ARG A 3 -12.01 -10.73 3.62
C ARG A 3 -11.32 -10.78 2.26
N SER A 4 -12.10 -10.49 1.23
CA SER A 4 -11.62 -10.34 -0.14
C SER A 4 -10.92 -8.99 -0.25
N TRP A 5 -9.61 -8.97 -0.02
CA TRP A 5 -8.75 -7.79 -0.21
C TRP A 5 -8.66 -7.49 -1.70
N HIS A 6 -9.64 -6.76 -2.23
CA HIS A 6 -9.54 -6.18 -3.56
C HIS A 6 -8.68 -4.93 -3.45
N ALA A 7 -7.46 -5.00 -3.97
CA ALA A 7 -6.77 -3.84 -4.50
C ALA A 7 -7.65 -3.30 -5.65
N GLY A 8 -8.70 -2.56 -5.28
CA GLY A 8 -9.80 -2.22 -6.17
C GLY A 8 -9.69 -0.84 -6.80
N GLY A 9 -8.64 -0.08 -6.49
CA GLY A 9 -8.37 1.18 -7.16
C GLY A 9 -7.63 0.96 -8.47
N ASP A 10 -7.94 1.80 -9.46
CA ASP A 10 -7.45 1.63 -10.83
C ASP A 10 -5.97 2.00 -11.00
N THR A 11 -5.31 2.46 -9.93
CA THR A 11 -3.95 3.01 -10.00
C THR A 11 -3.09 2.59 -8.80
N SER A 12 -1.85 2.24 -9.10
CA SER A 12 -0.78 2.00 -8.14
C SER A 12 0.49 2.71 -8.59
N TYR A 13 1.29 3.16 -7.62
CA TYR A 13 2.51 3.91 -7.84
C TYR A 13 3.67 3.24 -7.10
N ALA A 14 4.73 2.91 -7.84
CA ALA A 14 6.00 2.49 -7.26
C ALA A 14 6.80 3.73 -6.82
N LEU A 15 7.22 3.73 -5.56
CA LEU A 15 8.02 4.81 -4.97
C LEU A 15 9.51 4.47 -4.91
N GLY A 16 9.87 3.19 -4.88
CA GLY A 16 11.26 2.77 -4.82
C GLY A 16 11.44 1.29 -5.12
N ILE A 17 12.67 0.96 -5.52
CA ILE A 17 13.14 -0.42 -5.73
C ILE A 17 14.53 -0.56 -5.10
N ASN A 18 14.82 -1.71 -4.49
CA ASN A 18 16.15 -2.02 -3.96
C ASN A 18 16.91 -3.04 -4.83
N ASP A 19 18.20 -3.25 -4.55
CA ASP A 19 19.07 -4.17 -5.29
C ASP A 19 18.61 -5.63 -5.26
N SER A 20 17.74 -5.99 -4.30
CA SER A 20 17.13 -7.33 -4.21
C SER A 20 15.87 -7.47 -5.07
N GLY A 21 15.46 -6.42 -5.80
CA GLY A 21 14.28 -6.42 -6.65
C GLY A 21 12.96 -6.28 -5.90
N GLU A 22 13.00 -5.84 -4.64
CA GLU A 22 11.80 -5.50 -3.87
C GLU A 22 11.38 -4.07 -4.21
N VAL A 23 10.09 -3.91 -4.53
CA VAL A 23 9.47 -2.64 -4.86
C VAL A 23 8.56 -2.21 -3.73
N VAL A 24 8.62 -0.95 -3.35
CA VAL A 24 7.69 -0.34 -2.38
C VAL A 24 6.86 0.73 -3.07
N GLY A 25 5.62 0.89 -2.65
CA GLY A 25 4.70 1.83 -3.27
C GLY A 25 3.41 2.00 -2.50
N TYR A 26 2.44 2.63 -3.15
CA TYR A 26 1.07 2.66 -2.66
C TYR A 26 0.08 2.39 -3.79
N SER A 27 -1.03 1.76 -3.45
CA SER A 27 -2.16 1.50 -4.35
C SER A 27 -3.41 2.20 -3.81
N TYR A 28 -4.19 2.79 -4.71
CA TYR A 28 -5.52 3.25 -4.32
C TYR A 28 -6.44 2.04 -4.11
N LEU A 29 -7.34 2.17 -3.13
CA LEU A 29 -8.46 1.26 -2.96
C LEU A 29 -9.59 1.61 -3.93
N ALA A 30 -10.66 0.81 -3.94
CA ALA A 30 -11.81 0.97 -4.83
C ALA A 30 -12.51 2.33 -4.74
N ASP A 31 -12.29 3.06 -3.64
CA ASP A 31 -12.82 4.43 -3.48
C ASP A 31 -11.98 5.49 -4.19
N ASN A 32 -10.80 5.13 -4.73
CA ASN A 32 -9.81 6.03 -5.34
C ASN A 32 -9.39 7.23 -4.47
N VAL A 33 -9.64 7.15 -3.16
CA VAL A 33 -9.32 8.21 -2.17
C VAL A 33 -8.40 7.65 -1.12
N THR A 34 -8.68 6.45 -0.64
CA THR A 34 -7.86 5.75 0.33
C THR A 34 -6.72 5.05 -0.41
N SER A 35 -5.50 5.21 0.06
CA SER A 35 -4.34 4.50 -0.46
C SER A 35 -3.70 3.62 0.61
N HIS A 36 -3.24 2.44 0.19
CA HIS A 36 -2.54 1.50 1.03
C HIS A 36 -1.09 1.40 0.58
N ALA A 37 -0.16 1.37 1.54
CA ALA A 37 1.22 1.03 1.24
C ALA A 37 1.32 -0.45 0.87
N PHE A 38 2.17 -0.78 -0.08
CA PHE A 38 2.44 -2.17 -0.44
C PHE A 38 3.94 -2.40 -0.60
N THR A 39 4.34 -3.66 -0.43
CA THR A 39 5.60 -4.18 -1.00
C THR A 39 5.29 -5.14 -2.13
N TRP A 40 6.22 -5.29 -3.05
CA TRP A 40 6.12 -6.24 -4.14
C TRP A 40 7.46 -6.92 -4.36
N THR A 41 7.41 -8.23 -4.60
CA THR A 41 8.57 -9.00 -5.05
C THR A 41 8.16 -9.88 -6.23
N ALA A 42 9.11 -10.19 -7.10
CA ALA A 42 8.85 -11.05 -8.25
C ALA A 42 8.38 -12.47 -7.86
N SER A 43 8.85 -12.99 -6.72
CA SER A 43 8.51 -14.32 -6.21
C SER A 43 7.24 -14.35 -5.37
N GLY A 44 6.92 -13.27 -4.65
CA GLY A 44 5.82 -13.21 -3.68
C GLY A 44 4.62 -12.38 -4.13
N GLY A 45 4.74 -11.62 -5.23
CA GLY A 45 3.69 -10.69 -5.66
C GLY A 45 3.55 -9.50 -4.71
N MET A 46 2.37 -8.87 -4.75
CA MET A 46 2.06 -7.68 -3.95
C MET A 46 1.57 -8.06 -2.56
N VAL A 47 2.15 -7.47 -1.53
CA VAL A 47 1.76 -7.60 -0.13
C VAL A 47 1.27 -6.25 0.36
N ASP A 48 0.01 -6.19 0.78
CA ASP A 48 -0.58 -5.01 1.39
C ASP A 48 -0.01 -4.80 2.79
N LEU A 49 0.55 -3.61 3.03
CA LEU A 49 1.02 -3.16 4.35
C LEU A 49 -0.03 -2.30 5.06
N GLY A 50 -1.13 -1.97 4.39
CA GLY A 50 -2.19 -1.11 4.89
C GLY A 50 -1.87 0.37 4.80
N THR A 51 -2.77 1.19 5.35
CA THR A 51 -2.49 2.60 5.61
C THR A 51 -1.49 2.69 6.76
N LEU A 52 -0.38 3.43 6.57
CA LEU A 52 0.30 4.00 7.72
C LEU A 52 -0.78 4.80 8.46
N PRO A 53 -1.08 4.52 9.75
CA PRO A 53 -1.89 5.46 10.51
C PRO A 53 -1.15 6.77 10.36
N SER A 54 -1.83 7.78 9.78
CA SER A 54 -1.29 9.12 9.70
C SER A 54 -0.63 9.34 11.04
N GLY A 55 0.67 9.69 11.05
CA GLY A 55 1.30 10.15 12.25
C GLY A 55 0.49 11.36 12.68
N GLN A 56 -0.55 11.12 13.46
CA GLN A 56 -1.11 12.09 14.35
C GLN A 56 0.10 12.31 15.26
N ASN A 57 0.93 13.27 14.89
CA ASN A 57 1.44 14.17 15.89
C ASN A 57 0.18 14.68 16.58
N THR A 58 -0.33 13.93 17.57
CA THR A 58 -1.24 14.47 18.57
C THR A 58 -0.39 15.41 19.41
N GLY A 59 0.12 16.47 18.77
CA GLY A 59 0.42 17.71 19.43
C GLY A 59 -0.92 18.40 19.59
N HIS A 60 -1.65 18.07 20.65
CA HIS A 60 -2.68 18.94 21.19
C HIS A 60 -2.84 18.68 22.69
N ILE A 61 -2.16 19.57 23.42
CA ILE A 61 -2.33 20.10 24.81
C ILE A 61 -2.60 19.15 25.97
#